data_AF-A0A3M1RRQ4-F1
#
_entry.id   AF-A0A3M1RRQ4-F1
#
_cell.length_a   1.000
_cell.length_b   1.000
_cell.length_c   1.000
_cell.angle_alpha   90.00
_cell.angle_beta   90.00
_cell.angle_gamma   90.00
#
_symmetry.space_group_name_H-M   'P 1'
#
loop_
_entity.id
_entity.type
_entity.pdbx_description
1 polymer ?
#
loop_
_entity_poly.entity_id
_entity_poly.type
_entity_poly.pdbx_seq_one_letter_code
_entity_poly.pdbx_strand_id
1 'polypeptide(L)'
;MELLNYQELENKIKNFITIDGDNVNVVNEDELRESGIDLLVQNAVFNEGEKEKALCRWIIREAAQSLGIYPSSIQGLYMARAQNRYQKKTVPAINIRVLTYDVAREIIKTGRANNSTAYIFEIAKSEIGYTFQRPSEYAACVLAAAIKENYKGPVFLQGDHYQVNASNFQKDREGEISKLKDLIKESIEAGFYNIDIDSSTLVDLSKETIDEQQRLNYEITAELTAFIRELEPEGITISVGGEIGEVGKKNSTPEELRAYLDGYKKCLEGYNKNYAGISKISVQTGTSHGGVPLPDGTIAEVKLDLDTLGTLSKIAREEYGLGGAVQHGASTLPEDAFGHFPERETLEVHLATGFQNIIYDSKSFPADLREKIYQTIVEKFSSEKKDSQTHEQFIYKTRKKGFGPHKKEVWSLPKDNLNAIMGELRDKFDLIFKKMNCVDMTDIVNETIKTVRVKAKKPV
;
A
#
# COMPACT_ATOMS: atom_id res chain seq x y z
N MET A 1 11.81 -9.65 23.44
CA MET A 1 12.42 -9.44 22.12
C MET A 1 13.88 -9.85 22.17
N GLU A 2 14.27 -10.90 21.44
CA GLU A 2 15.66 -11.35 21.29
C GLU A 2 16.30 -10.60 20.11
N LEU A 3 17.15 -9.60 20.37
CA LEU A 3 17.87 -8.86 19.33
C LEU A 3 19.32 -9.35 19.31
N LEU A 4 19.74 -9.89 18.18
CA LEU A 4 20.96 -10.66 18.05
C LEU A 4 21.99 -9.87 17.23
N ASN A 5 23.26 -9.98 17.61
CA ASN A 5 24.33 -9.47 16.75
C ASN A 5 24.52 -10.41 15.52
N TYR A 6 25.29 -9.96 14.53
CA TYR A 6 25.55 -10.71 13.31
C TYR A 6 25.97 -12.19 13.55
N GLN A 7 26.91 -12.44 14.46
CA GLN A 7 27.42 -13.80 14.71
C GLN A 7 26.39 -14.71 15.38
N GLU A 8 25.60 -14.15 16.30
CA GLU A 8 24.49 -14.84 16.95
C GLU A 8 23.37 -15.16 15.95
N LEU A 9 23.02 -14.22 15.07
CA LEU A 9 22.06 -14.45 13.98
C LEU A 9 22.52 -15.61 13.10
N GLU A 10 23.74 -15.56 12.58
CA GLU A 10 24.27 -16.63 11.72
C GLU A 10 24.25 -18.00 12.41
N ASN A 11 24.49 -18.06 13.72
CA ASN A 11 24.43 -19.32 14.45
C ASN A 11 23.01 -19.80 14.68
N LYS A 12 22.09 -18.89 15.03
CA LYS A 12 20.69 -19.21 15.33
C LYS A 12 19.92 -19.67 14.09
N ILE A 13 20.20 -19.08 12.93
CA ILE A 13 19.50 -19.43 11.68
C ILE A 13 19.90 -20.79 11.12
N LYS A 14 21.09 -21.33 11.44
CA LYS A 14 21.63 -22.59 10.86
C LYS A 14 20.70 -23.80 11.02
N ASN A 15 19.84 -23.80 12.02
CA ASN A 15 18.88 -24.88 12.24
C ASN A 15 17.81 -24.96 11.14
N PHE A 16 17.46 -23.83 10.55
CA PHE A 16 16.34 -23.74 9.60
C PHE A 16 16.71 -23.10 8.26
N ILE A 17 17.84 -22.41 8.16
CA ILE A 17 18.35 -21.76 6.96
C ILE A 17 19.86 -22.01 6.80
N THR A 18 20.28 -22.30 5.57
CA THR A 18 21.70 -22.27 5.16
C THR A 18 21.93 -21.17 4.14
N ILE A 19 23.07 -20.47 4.27
CA ILE A 19 23.52 -19.44 3.34
C ILE A 19 24.73 -19.98 2.58
N ASP A 20 24.60 -20.11 1.26
CA ASP A 20 25.68 -20.50 0.35
C ASP A 20 25.92 -19.39 -0.68
N GLY A 21 26.98 -18.62 -0.46
CA GLY A 21 27.25 -17.38 -1.20
C GLY A 21 26.09 -16.39 -1.09
N ASP A 22 25.40 -16.19 -2.21
CA ASP A 22 24.23 -15.32 -2.37
C ASP A 22 22.90 -16.09 -2.39
N ASN A 23 22.90 -17.37 -1.99
CA ASN A 23 21.69 -18.20 -1.97
C ASN A 23 21.29 -18.50 -0.52
N VAL A 24 19.99 -18.39 -0.25
CA VAL A 24 19.36 -18.81 1.01
C VAL A 24 18.56 -20.07 0.72
N ASN A 25 18.83 -21.13 1.48
CA ASN A 25 18.09 -22.38 1.40
C ASN A 25 17.38 -22.63 2.74
N VAL A 26 16.09 -22.91 2.70
CA VAL A 26 15.33 -23.34 3.88
C VAL A 26 15.56 -24.83 4.07
N VAL A 27 16.18 -25.23 5.17
CA VAL A 27 16.50 -26.64 5.49
C VAL A 27 15.53 -27.26 6.49
N ASN A 28 14.77 -26.43 7.21
CA ASN A 28 13.69 -26.87 8.10
C ASN A 28 12.54 -25.86 8.03
N GLU A 29 11.52 -26.14 7.22
CA GLU A 29 10.39 -25.23 7.04
C GLU A 29 9.53 -25.09 8.31
N ASP A 30 9.36 -26.17 9.07
CA ASP A 30 8.52 -26.18 10.26
C ASP A 30 9.14 -25.33 11.37
N GLU A 31 10.43 -25.50 11.64
CA GLU A 31 11.14 -24.68 12.63
C GLU A 31 11.21 -23.20 12.21
N LEU A 32 11.41 -22.93 10.90
CA LEU A 32 11.32 -21.57 10.36
C LEU A 32 9.95 -20.96 10.65
N ARG A 33 8.86 -21.66 10.38
CA ARG A 33 7.50 -21.14 10.63
C ARG A 33 7.17 -21.03 12.11
N GLU A 34 7.54 -22.01 12.93
CA GLU A 34 7.17 -22.05 14.34
C GLU A 34 7.83 -20.93 15.14
N SER A 35 9.12 -20.68 14.91
CA SER A 35 9.89 -19.72 15.71
C SER A 35 10.94 -18.90 14.93
N GLY A 36 11.54 -19.46 13.89
CA GLY A 36 12.64 -18.81 13.16
C GLY A 36 12.23 -17.50 12.49
N ILE A 37 11.03 -17.45 11.90
CA ILE A 37 10.55 -16.27 11.18
C ILE A 37 10.18 -15.12 12.13
N ASP A 38 9.69 -15.44 13.33
CA ASP A 38 9.37 -14.47 14.38
C ASP A 38 10.66 -13.78 14.87
N LEU A 39 11.75 -14.55 15.04
CA LEU A 39 13.07 -14.04 15.35
C LEU A 39 13.60 -13.11 14.25
N LEU A 40 13.52 -13.56 12.99
CA LEU A 40 14.02 -12.82 11.83
C LEU A 40 13.28 -11.49 11.65
N VAL A 41 11.94 -11.48 11.69
CA VAL A 41 11.15 -10.25 11.49
C VAL A 41 11.38 -9.24 12.61
N GLN A 42 11.52 -9.72 13.85
CA GLN A 42 11.81 -8.85 15.00
C GLN A 42 13.18 -8.16 14.85
N ASN A 43 14.20 -8.88 14.38
CA ASN A 43 15.51 -8.30 14.09
C ASN A 43 15.48 -7.40 12.84
N ALA A 44 14.70 -7.76 11.81
CA ALA A 44 14.52 -6.93 10.62
C ALA A 44 13.93 -5.54 10.92
N VAL A 45 13.12 -5.41 11.98
CA VAL A 45 12.48 -4.14 12.37
C VAL A 45 13.28 -3.41 13.46
N PHE A 46 13.68 -4.11 14.53
CA PHE A 46 14.12 -3.45 15.78
C PHE A 46 15.58 -3.62 16.15
N ASN A 47 16.39 -4.32 15.35
CA ASN A 47 17.82 -4.41 15.64
C ASN A 47 18.46 -3.00 15.65
N GLU A 48 19.54 -2.79 16.38
CA GLU A 48 20.23 -1.51 16.38
C GLU A 48 21.21 -1.40 15.20
N GLY A 49 21.74 -2.54 14.73
CA GLY A 49 22.65 -2.61 13.59
C GLY A 49 21.93 -2.69 12.26
N GLU A 50 22.26 -1.78 11.34
CA GLU A 50 21.71 -1.78 9.98
C GLU A 50 22.14 -3.01 9.17
N LYS A 51 23.30 -3.60 9.48
CA LYS A 51 23.76 -4.84 8.84
C LYS A 51 22.86 -6.01 9.20
N GLU A 52 22.53 -6.16 10.48
CA GLU A 52 21.65 -7.20 11.00
C GLU A 52 20.23 -7.05 10.45
N LYS A 53 19.70 -5.82 10.41
CA LYS A 53 18.40 -5.54 9.76
C LYS A 53 18.42 -5.96 8.30
N ALA A 54 19.42 -5.50 7.54
CA ALA A 54 19.52 -5.78 6.12
C ALA A 54 19.66 -7.29 5.86
N LEU A 55 20.48 -8.00 6.66
CA LEU A 55 20.63 -9.45 6.59
C LEU A 55 19.30 -10.16 6.82
N CYS A 56 18.56 -9.81 7.89
CA CYS A 56 17.28 -10.45 8.19
C CYS A 56 16.26 -10.21 7.08
N ARG A 57 16.16 -8.98 6.56
CA ARG A 57 15.25 -8.63 5.46
C ARG A 57 15.58 -9.41 4.18
N TRP A 58 16.87 -9.54 3.87
CA TRP A 58 17.33 -10.34 2.73
C TRP A 58 17.02 -11.82 2.90
N ILE A 59 17.32 -12.40 4.07
CA ILE A 59 17.01 -13.80 4.40
C ILE A 59 15.52 -14.07 4.25
N ILE A 60 14.65 -13.23 4.83
CA ILE A 60 13.19 -13.38 4.75
C ILE A 60 12.73 -13.41 3.29
N ARG A 61 13.23 -12.48 2.46
CA ARG A 61 12.83 -12.41 1.05
C ARG A 61 13.27 -13.63 0.25
N GLU A 62 14.52 -14.06 0.38
CA GLU A 62 14.99 -15.25 -0.36
C GLU A 62 14.33 -16.54 0.14
N ALA A 63 14.12 -16.67 1.46
CA ALA A 63 13.38 -17.78 2.04
C ALA A 63 11.94 -17.83 1.49
N ALA A 64 11.23 -16.70 1.46
CA ALA A 64 9.88 -16.60 0.91
C ALA A 64 9.83 -17.12 -0.54
N GLN A 65 10.75 -16.66 -1.40
CA GLN A 65 10.81 -17.08 -2.79
C GLN A 65 11.13 -18.57 -2.96
N SER A 66 12.00 -19.13 -2.10
CA SER A 66 12.29 -20.57 -2.09
C SER A 66 11.07 -21.42 -1.70
N LEU A 67 10.16 -20.86 -0.90
CA LEU A 67 8.92 -21.50 -0.44
C LEU A 67 7.72 -21.27 -1.38
N GLY A 68 7.93 -20.61 -2.53
CA GLY A 68 6.88 -20.34 -3.51
C GLY A 68 6.08 -19.06 -3.24
N ILE A 69 6.62 -18.11 -2.48
CA ILE A 69 6.00 -16.81 -2.17
C ILE A 69 6.75 -15.73 -2.95
N TYR A 70 6.06 -15.07 -3.88
CA TYR A 70 6.71 -14.15 -4.83
C TYR A 70 6.12 -12.75 -4.75
N PRO A 71 6.91 -11.71 -4.40
CA PRO A 71 6.54 -10.35 -4.71
C PRO A 71 6.18 -10.25 -6.19
N SER A 72 4.98 -9.76 -6.50
CA SER A 72 4.40 -9.83 -7.85
C SER A 72 3.70 -8.52 -8.21
N SER A 73 3.63 -8.27 -9.52
CA SER A 73 2.82 -7.19 -10.09
C SER A 73 1.39 -7.67 -10.32
N ILE A 74 0.40 -6.85 -9.98
CA ILE A 74 -1.02 -7.11 -10.23
C ILE A 74 -1.44 -6.83 -11.68
N GLN A 75 -0.52 -6.31 -12.51
CA GLN A 75 -0.75 -5.88 -13.89
C GLN A 75 -1.62 -6.87 -14.69
N GLY A 76 -1.29 -8.17 -14.65
CA GLY A 76 -2.01 -9.19 -15.42
C GLY A 76 -3.48 -9.32 -15.04
N LEU A 77 -3.81 -9.22 -13.75
CA LEU A 77 -5.18 -9.24 -13.27
C LEU A 77 -5.95 -8.01 -13.79
N TYR A 78 -5.35 -6.82 -13.73
CA TYR A 78 -6.01 -5.59 -14.19
C TYR A 78 -6.19 -5.54 -15.70
N MET A 79 -5.25 -6.09 -16.47
CA MET A 79 -5.43 -6.28 -17.91
C MET A 79 -6.54 -7.29 -18.24
N ALA A 80 -6.68 -8.34 -17.43
CA ALA A 80 -7.81 -9.27 -17.57
C ALA A 80 -9.15 -8.58 -17.25
N ARG A 81 -9.18 -7.64 -16.30
CA ARG A 81 -10.36 -6.81 -16.06
C ARG A 81 -10.69 -5.92 -17.26
N ALA A 82 -9.71 -5.25 -17.85
CA ALA A 82 -9.90 -4.41 -19.03
C ALA A 82 -10.56 -5.18 -20.19
N GLN A 83 -10.27 -6.48 -20.29
CA GLN A 83 -10.83 -7.42 -21.26
C GLN A 83 -12.17 -8.06 -20.81
N ASN A 84 -12.76 -7.59 -19.70
CA ASN A 84 -13.99 -8.12 -19.09
C ASN A 84 -13.94 -9.62 -18.73
N ARG A 85 -12.76 -10.19 -18.50
CA ARG A 85 -12.60 -11.61 -18.10
C ARG A 85 -13.14 -11.90 -16.70
N TYR A 86 -13.25 -10.87 -15.86
CA TYR A 86 -14.04 -10.88 -14.63
C TYR A 86 -14.73 -9.52 -14.45
N GLN A 87 -15.78 -9.48 -13.63
CA GLN A 87 -16.63 -8.30 -13.42
C GLN A 87 -17.13 -8.28 -11.97
N LYS A 88 -17.57 -7.11 -11.51
CA LYS A 88 -18.14 -6.89 -10.17
C LYS A 88 -17.26 -7.39 -9.02
N LYS A 89 -15.95 -7.24 -9.15
CA LYS A 89 -14.98 -7.55 -8.08
C LYS A 89 -14.07 -6.35 -7.91
N THR A 90 -13.85 -5.95 -6.66
CA THR A 90 -13.00 -4.82 -6.33
C THR A 90 -11.88 -5.28 -5.41
N VAL A 91 -10.64 -4.96 -5.77
CA VAL A 91 -9.44 -5.33 -5.02
C VAL A 91 -9.26 -4.36 -3.83
N PRO A 92 -9.20 -4.84 -2.58
CA PRO A 92 -8.82 -3.99 -1.46
C PRO A 92 -7.30 -3.79 -1.44
N ALA A 93 -6.87 -2.53 -1.43
CA ALA A 93 -5.51 -2.14 -1.12
C ALA A 93 -5.47 -1.60 0.32
N ILE A 94 -4.59 -2.18 1.14
CA ILE A 94 -4.64 -2.05 2.60
C ILE A 94 -3.34 -1.40 3.09
N ASN A 95 -3.42 -0.14 3.51
CA ASN A 95 -2.29 0.55 4.13
C ASN A 95 -2.11 0.07 5.59
N ILE A 96 -0.95 -0.50 5.92
CA ILE A 96 -0.65 -0.95 7.28
C ILE A 96 0.33 0.01 7.98
N ARG A 97 -0.17 0.76 8.96
CA ARG A 97 0.58 1.83 9.63
C ARG A 97 1.35 1.41 10.88
N VAL A 98 1.03 0.24 11.43
CA VAL A 98 1.64 -0.35 12.62
C VAL A 98 1.33 -1.84 12.65
N LEU A 99 2.09 -2.62 13.42
CA LEU A 99 1.89 -4.08 13.56
C LEU A 99 1.85 -4.79 12.21
N THR A 100 2.67 -4.33 11.24
CA THR A 100 2.60 -4.78 9.84
C THR A 100 2.71 -6.28 9.67
N TYR A 101 3.56 -6.93 10.46
CA TYR A 101 3.66 -8.38 10.48
C TYR A 101 2.35 -9.04 10.95
N ASP A 102 1.83 -8.67 12.11
CA ASP A 102 0.62 -9.29 12.67
C ASP A 102 -0.63 -9.02 11.83
N VAL A 103 -0.81 -7.77 11.37
CA VAL A 103 -1.94 -7.41 10.51
C VAL A 103 -1.86 -8.14 9.17
N ALA A 104 -0.67 -8.24 8.56
CA ALA A 104 -0.51 -8.99 7.32
C ALA A 104 -0.83 -10.49 7.50
N ARG A 105 -0.51 -11.09 8.65
CA ARG A 105 -0.91 -12.48 8.95
C ARG A 105 -2.43 -12.64 8.96
N GLU A 106 -3.15 -11.72 9.60
CA GLU A 106 -4.61 -11.78 9.65
C GLU A 106 -5.25 -11.58 8.28
N ILE A 107 -4.71 -10.68 7.44
CA ILE A 107 -5.16 -10.51 6.05
C ILE A 107 -4.97 -11.82 5.27
N ILE A 108 -3.79 -12.45 5.38
CA ILE A 108 -3.48 -13.70 4.67
C ILE A 108 -4.37 -14.86 5.13
N LYS A 109 -4.57 -15.03 6.45
CA LYS A 109 -5.49 -16.04 6.99
C LYS A 109 -6.91 -15.83 6.46
N THR A 110 -7.38 -14.59 6.49
CA THR A 110 -8.73 -14.21 6.04
C THR A 110 -8.90 -14.43 4.55
N GLY A 111 -7.90 -14.08 3.75
CA GLY A 111 -7.86 -14.32 2.31
C GLY A 111 -7.96 -15.80 1.99
N ARG A 112 -7.12 -16.62 2.62
CA ARG A 112 -7.16 -18.08 2.46
C ARG A 112 -8.51 -18.68 2.85
N ALA A 113 -9.12 -18.23 3.95
CA ALA A 113 -10.43 -18.70 4.38
C ALA A 113 -11.56 -18.36 3.38
N ASN A 114 -11.39 -17.27 2.61
CA ASN A 114 -12.32 -16.79 1.59
C ASN A 114 -11.91 -17.14 0.15
N ASN A 115 -10.90 -17.98 -0.04
CA ASN A 115 -10.33 -18.30 -1.36
C ASN A 115 -10.00 -17.02 -2.17
N SER A 116 -9.53 -15.98 -1.48
CA SER A 116 -9.12 -14.71 -2.04
C SER A 116 -7.60 -14.59 -2.01
N THR A 117 -7.02 -14.15 -3.11
CA THR A 117 -5.61 -13.78 -3.23
C THR A 117 -5.44 -12.40 -3.88
N ALA A 118 -6.55 -11.75 -4.26
CA ALA A 118 -6.57 -10.46 -4.92
C ALA A 118 -6.78 -9.34 -3.88
N TYR A 119 -5.73 -9.07 -3.11
CA TYR A 119 -5.63 -7.96 -2.16
C TYR A 119 -4.19 -7.43 -2.15
N ILE A 120 -4.03 -6.14 -1.85
CA ILE A 120 -2.74 -5.46 -1.94
C ILE A 120 -2.32 -5.00 -0.56
N PHE A 121 -1.05 -5.23 -0.22
CA PHE A 121 -0.41 -4.63 0.94
C PHE A 121 0.28 -3.35 0.49
N GLU A 122 -0.14 -2.21 1.01
CA GLU A 122 0.39 -0.93 0.54
C GLU A 122 0.92 -0.03 1.65
N ILE A 123 1.76 0.92 1.27
CA ILE A 123 2.20 2.00 2.17
C ILE A 123 2.46 3.25 1.35
N ALA A 124 1.93 4.39 1.79
CA ALA A 124 2.06 5.62 1.03
C ALA A 124 3.39 6.35 1.31
N LYS A 125 3.88 7.18 0.37
CA LYS A 125 5.09 8.02 0.56
C LYS A 125 5.07 8.78 1.89
N SER A 126 3.92 9.35 2.24
CA SER A 126 3.77 10.09 3.50
C SER A 126 3.83 9.18 4.73
N GLU A 127 3.28 7.96 4.63
CA GLU A 127 3.19 7.00 5.73
C GLU A 127 4.54 6.38 6.05
N ILE A 128 5.39 6.14 5.04
CA ILE A 128 6.79 5.74 5.23
C ILE A 128 7.47 6.69 6.24
N GLY A 129 7.28 7.99 6.06
CA GLY A 129 7.88 9.03 6.89
C GLY A 129 7.39 9.00 8.35
N TYR A 130 6.09 8.99 8.59
CA TYR A 130 5.56 9.10 9.96
C TYR A 130 5.41 7.77 10.71
N THR A 131 5.42 6.63 10.00
CA THR A 131 5.44 5.30 10.63
C THR A 131 6.85 4.74 10.78
N PHE A 132 7.85 5.40 10.16
CA PHE A 132 9.23 4.92 10.07
C PHE A 132 9.34 3.53 9.43
N GLN A 133 8.53 3.25 8.41
CA GLN A 133 8.52 1.97 7.71
C GLN A 133 9.01 2.17 6.29
N ARG A 134 10.32 1.93 6.04
CA ARG A 134 10.87 1.94 4.67
C ARG A 134 10.37 0.72 3.88
N PRO A 135 10.34 0.79 2.54
CA PRO A 135 9.92 -0.33 1.68
C PRO A 135 10.53 -1.68 2.07
N SER A 136 11.83 -1.74 2.35
CA SER A 136 12.51 -3.00 2.73
C SER A 136 12.04 -3.58 4.07
N GLU A 137 11.67 -2.76 5.04
CA GLU A 137 11.07 -3.20 6.30
C GLU A 137 9.66 -3.72 6.09
N TYR A 138 8.84 -2.95 5.35
CA TYR A 138 7.45 -3.29 5.07
C TYR A 138 7.34 -4.62 4.31
N ALA A 139 8.12 -4.77 3.23
CA ALA A 139 8.19 -6.01 2.45
C ALA A 139 8.61 -7.21 3.32
N ALA A 140 9.62 -7.04 4.17
CA ALA A 140 10.07 -8.12 5.05
C ALA A 140 8.97 -8.54 6.05
N CYS A 141 8.24 -7.59 6.63
CA CYS A 141 7.10 -7.91 7.50
C CYS A 141 6.00 -8.71 6.77
N VAL A 142 5.61 -8.27 5.57
CA VAL A 142 4.56 -8.94 4.79
C VAL A 142 5.00 -10.33 4.32
N LEU A 143 6.23 -10.48 3.83
CA LEU A 143 6.76 -11.77 3.38
C LEU A 143 6.96 -12.73 4.56
N ALA A 144 7.40 -12.24 5.72
CA ALA A 144 7.47 -13.03 6.94
C ALA A 144 6.08 -13.52 7.37
N ALA A 145 5.05 -12.68 7.25
CA ALA A 145 3.67 -13.07 7.51
C ALA A 145 3.21 -14.19 6.55
N ALA A 146 3.52 -14.07 5.25
CA ALA A 146 3.21 -15.11 4.27
C ALA A 146 3.91 -16.45 4.58
N ILE A 147 5.17 -16.42 4.99
CA ILE A 147 5.89 -17.63 5.45
C ILE A 147 5.19 -18.21 6.68
N LYS A 148 4.91 -17.39 7.70
CA LYS A 148 4.28 -17.83 8.96
C LYS A 148 2.95 -18.53 8.73
N GLU A 149 2.16 -18.04 7.78
CA GLU A 149 0.82 -18.55 7.49
C GLU A 149 0.81 -19.61 6.36
N ASN A 150 1.98 -20.11 5.97
CA ASN A 150 2.17 -21.13 4.93
C ASN A 150 1.44 -20.76 3.61
N TYR A 151 1.52 -19.49 3.23
CA TYR A 151 0.98 -18.99 1.97
C TYR A 151 1.89 -19.41 0.81
N LYS A 152 1.31 -19.57 -0.39
CA LYS A 152 2.03 -19.81 -1.63
C LYS A 152 1.35 -19.01 -2.75
N GLY A 153 2.15 -18.44 -3.65
CA GLY A 153 1.67 -17.64 -4.76
C GLY A 153 2.12 -16.18 -4.71
N PRO A 154 1.45 -15.30 -5.46
CA PRO A 154 1.84 -13.90 -5.58
C PRO A 154 1.53 -13.11 -4.30
N VAL A 155 2.39 -12.15 -3.97
CA VAL A 155 2.18 -11.14 -2.93
C VAL A 155 2.28 -9.76 -3.59
N PHE A 156 1.20 -8.99 -3.54
CA PHE A 156 1.15 -7.66 -4.14
C PHE A 156 1.57 -6.61 -3.12
N LEU A 157 2.77 -6.05 -3.30
CA LEU A 157 3.30 -4.93 -2.53
C LEU A 157 3.14 -3.65 -3.36
N GLN A 158 2.53 -2.62 -2.78
CA GLN A 158 2.22 -1.37 -3.49
C GLN A 158 2.77 -0.13 -2.79
N GLY A 159 3.38 0.74 -3.59
CA GLY A 159 3.75 2.09 -3.21
C GLY A 159 2.59 3.02 -3.51
N ASP A 160 1.88 3.46 -2.48
CA ASP A 160 0.71 4.33 -2.61
C ASP A 160 1.13 5.81 -2.64
N HIS A 161 0.38 6.66 -3.35
CA HIS A 161 0.63 8.10 -3.50
C HIS A 161 2.11 8.47 -3.51
N TYR A 162 2.86 8.08 -4.55
CA TYR A 162 4.21 8.60 -4.77
C TYR A 162 4.11 10.03 -5.28
N GLN A 163 3.67 10.88 -4.35
CA GLN A 163 3.07 12.17 -4.63
C GLN A 163 4.15 13.22 -4.83
N VAL A 164 4.00 14.03 -5.88
CA VAL A 164 4.82 15.22 -6.10
C VAL A 164 4.38 16.30 -5.13
N ASN A 165 5.32 16.87 -4.36
CA ASN A 165 5.00 18.05 -3.56
C ASN A 165 5.07 19.31 -4.43
N ALA A 166 3.93 19.96 -4.68
CA ALA A 166 3.85 21.12 -5.56
C ALA A 166 4.75 22.30 -5.12
N SER A 167 4.90 22.55 -3.81
CA SER A 167 5.76 23.63 -3.32
C SER A 167 7.25 23.33 -3.54
N ASN A 168 7.68 22.10 -3.29
CA ASN A 168 9.04 21.67 -3.59
C ASN A 168 9.31 21.69 -5.08
N PHE A 169 8.37 21.20 -5.89
CA PHE A 169 8.49 21.17 -7.35
C PHE A 169 8.65 22.57 -7.95
N GLN A 170 7.87 23.55 -7.46
CA GLN A 170 8.01 24.96 -7.90
C GLN A 170 9.37 25.56 -7.53
N LYS A 171 9.95 25.15 -6.40
CA LYS A 171 11.26 25.64 -5.94
C LYS A 171 12.42 24.96 -6.66
N ASP A 172 12.31 23.64 -6.83
CA ASP A 172 13.34 22.77 -7.38
C ASP A 172 12.68 21.52 -8.00
N ARG A 173 12.36 21.63 -9.29
CA ARG A 173 11.77 20.54 -10.07
C ARG A 173 12.65 19.29 -10.04
N GLU A 174 13.94 19.44 -10.35
CA GLU A 174 14.86 18.31 -10.48
C GLU A 174 15.04 17.59 -9.15
N GLY A 175 15.19 18.34 -8.05
CA GLY A 175 15.31 17.76 -6.72
C GLY A 175 14.06 17.04 -6.24
N GLU A 176 12.85 17.55 -6.50
CA GLU A 176 11.61 16.84 -6.12
C GLU A 176 11.42 15.56 -6.93
N ILE A 177 11.65 15.60 -8.24
CA ILE A 177 11.52 14.42 -9.11
C ILE A 177 12.61 13.38 -8.81
N SER A 178 13.85 13.81 -8.54
CA SER A 178 14.95 12.90 -8.17
C SER A 178 14.63 12.12 -6.89
N LYS A 179 14.11 12.78 -5.86
CA LYS A 179 13.68 12.11 -4.61
C LYS A 179 12.59 11.06 -4.84
N LEU A 180 11.66 11.30 -5.77
CA LEU A 180 10.65 10.32 -6.14
C LEU A 180 11.26 9.14 -6.89
N LYS A 181 12.18 9.40 -7.84
CA LYS A 181 12.92 8.34 -8.55
C LYS A 181 13.73 7.47 -7.58
N ASP A 182 14.37 8.06 -6.57
CA ASP A 182 15.09 7.32 -5.53
C ASP A 182 14.15 6.41 -4.72
N LEU A 183 12.97 6.92 -4.32
CA LEU A 183 11.98 6.12 -3.60
C LEU A 183 11.39 4.99 -4.47
N ILE A 184 11.10 5.27 -5.74
CA ILE A 184 10.66 4.27 -6.73
C ILE A 184 11.70 3.16 -6.81
N LYS A 185 12.97 3.52 -6.99
CA LYS A 185 14.07 2.56 -7.11
C LYS A 185 14.20 1.69 -5.85
N GLU A 186 14.23 2.29 -4.66
CA GLU A 186 14.28 1.56 -3.39
C GLU A 186 13.10 0.58 -3.25
N SER A 187 11.92 0.99 -3.71
CA SER A 187 10.71 0.18 -3.58
C SER A 187 10.72 -1.01 -4.55
N ILE A 188 11.13 -0.80 -5.80
CA ILE A 188 11.36 -1.88 -6.78
C ILE A 188 12.43 -2.85 -6.25
N GLU A 189 13.53 -2.32 -5.70
CA GLU A 189 14.57 -3.11 -5.06
C GLU A 189 14.05 -3.90 -3.86
N ALA A 190 13.00 -3.45 -3.16
CA ALA A 190 12.34 -4.16 -2.07
C ALA A 190 11.25 -5.16 -2.53
N GLY A 191 10.85 -5.14 -3.80
CA GLY A 191 9.82 -6.04 -4.36
C GLY A 191 8.45 -5.38 -4.56
N PHE A 192 8.35 -4.05 -4.50
CA PHE A 192 7.14 -3.31 -4.80
C PHE A 192 6.98 -3.23 -6.33
N TYR A 193 6.12 -4.10 -6.86
CA TYR A 193 5.85 -4.17 -8.29
C TYR A 193 4.48 -3.59 -8.66
N ASN A 194 3.95 -2.74 -7.77
CA ASN A 194 2.77 -1.92 -7.96
C ASN A 194 3.11 -0.53 -7.43
N ILE A 195 3.03 0.52 -8.26
CA ILE A 195 3.48 1.87 -7.90
C ILE A 195 2.45 2.87 -8.41
N ASP A 196 1.85 3.62 -7.48
CA ASP A 196 0.86 4.65 -7.80
C ASP A 196 1.53 6.02 -7.78
N ILE A 197 1.59 6.63 -8.96
CA ILE A 197 2.16 7.96 -9.15
C ILE A 197 1.07 8.99 -8.98
N ASP A 198 1.33 9.97 -8.12
CA ASP A 198 0.40 11.07 -7.88
C ASP A 198 1.07 12.42 -8.17
N SER A 199 0.91 12.90 -9.39
CA SER A 199 1.29 14.27 -9.78
C SER A 199 0.08 15.20 -9.86
N SER A 200 -1.08 14.79 -9.33
CA SER A 200 -2.33 15.55 -9.43
C SER A 200 -2.29 16.86 -8.65
N THR A 201 -1.36 16.99 -7.69
CA THR A 201 -1.06 18.25 -6.98
C THR A 201 -0.51 19.36 -7.89
N LEU A 202 -0.02 19.01 -9.09
CA LEU A 202 0.51 19.95 -10.08
C LEU A 202 -0.56 20.50 -11.03
N VAL A 203 -1.82 20.06 -10.90
CA VAL A 203 -2.94 20.58 -11.69
C VAL A 203 -3.13 22.07 -11.41
N ASP A 204 -3.19 22.87 -12.48
CA ASP A 204 -3.31 24.33 -12.40
C ASP A 204 -4.64 24.79 -13.00
N LEU A 205 -5.66 24.96 -12.14
CA LEU A 205 -7.00 25.38 -12.55
C LEU A 205 -7.06 26.83 -13.09
N SER A 206 -5.97 27.60 -13.07
CA SER A 206 -5.92 28.93 -13.66
C SER A 206 -5.79 28.92 -15.18
N LYS A 207 -5.47 27.77 -15.79
CA LYS A 207 -5.36 27.63 -17.25
C LYS A 207 -6.72 27.59 -17.93
N GLU A 208 -6.76 28.07 -19.17
CA GLU A 208 -8.00 28.24 -19.94
C GLU A 208 -8.63 26.91 -20.34
N THR A 209 -7.81 25.92 -20.70
CA THR A 209 -8.26 24.62 -21.19
C THR A 209 -7.95 23.50 -20.21
N ILE A 210 -8.81 22.47 -20.16
CA ILE A 210 -8.64 21.30 -19.27
C ILE A 210 -7.31 20.57 -19.56
N ASP A 211 -6.90 20.50 -20.83
CA ASP A 211 -5.61 19.95 -21.24
C ASP A 211 -4.44 20.70 -20.58
N GLU A 212 -4.43 22.04 -20.66
CA GLU A 212 -3.40 22.85 -20.02
C GLU A 212 -3.42 22.74 -18.49
N GLN A 213 -4.61 22.59 -17.88
CA GLN A 213 -4.74 22.35 -16.45
C GLN A 213 -4.09 21.03 -16.03
N GLN A 214 -4.26 19.97 -16.82
CA GLN A 214 -3.74 18.62 -16.55
C GLN A 214 -2.30 18.40 -17.03
N ARG A 215 -1.73 19.35 -17.79
CA ARG A 215 -0.47 19.16 -18.51
C ARG A 215 0.68 18.63 -17.67
N LEU A 216 0.98 19.30 -16.55
CA LEU A 216 2.07 18.86 -15.67
C LEU A 216 1.77 17.53 -14.99
N ASN A 217 0.50 17.23 -14.72
CA ASN A 217 0.09 15.96 -14.13
C ASN A 217 0.43 14.80 -15.08
N TYR A 218 -0.01 14.85 -16.34
CA TYR A 218 0.28 13.74 -17.26
C TYR A 218 1.74 13.70 -17.73
N GLU A 219 2.43 14.85 -17.87
CA GLU A 219 3.85 14.89 -18.27
C GLU A 219 4.76 14.24 -17.22
N ILE A 220 4.55 14.57 -15.93
CA ILE A 220 5.34 14.00 -14.84
C ILE A 220 4.98 12.53 -14.61
N THR A 221 3.70 12.14 -14.72
CA THR A 221 3.34 10.72 -14.65
C THR A 221 4.03 9.92 -15.76
N ALA A 222 4.07 10.43 -17.00
CA ALA A 222 4.76 9.77 -18.11
C ALA A 222 6.27 9.67 -17.89
N GLU A 223 6.93 10.73 -17.38
CA GLU A 223 8.36 10.70 -17.04
C GLU A 223 8.67 9.61 -15.99
N LEU A 224 7.89 9.56 -14.91
CA LEU A 224 8.08 8.58 -13.84
C LEU A 224 7.71 7.16 -14.29
N THR A 225 6.69 6.99 -15.15
CA THR A 225 6.38 5.69 -15.76
C THR A 225 7.56 5.20 -16.60
N ALA A 226 8.12 6.05 -17.47
CA ALA A 226 9.27 5.69 -18.31
C ALA A 226 10.46 5.23 -17.45
N PHE A 227 10.73 5.94 -16.35
CA PHE A 227 11.77 5.55 -15.40
C PHE A 227 11.47 4.20 -14.72
N ILE A 228 10.22 3.92 -14.34
CA ILE A 228 9.83 2.60 -13.80
C ILE A 228 10.11 1.49 -14.82
N ARG A 229 9.78 1.70 -16.11
CA ARG A 229 10.02 0.71 -17.18
C ARG A 229 11.49 0.37 -17.35
N GLU A 230 12.40 1.31 -17.11
CA GLU A 230 13.84 1.07 -17.15
C GLU A 230 14.37 0.22 -15.98
N LEU A 231 13.62 0.13 -14.88
CA LEU A 231 14.00 -0.58 -13.65
C LEU A 231 13.28 -1.92 -13.46
N GLU A 232 12.38 -2.29 -14.38
CA GLU A 232 11.62 -3.52 -14.27
C GLU A 232 12.53 -4.76 -14.22
N PRO A 233 12.32 -5.66 -13.24
CA PRO A 233 12.97 -6.96 -13.29
C PRO A 233 12.51 -7.74 -14.53
N GLU A 234 13.42 -8.54 -15.10
CA GLU A 234 13.10 -9.37 -16.26
C GLU A 234 11.87 -10.25 -16.00
N GLY A 235 10.89 -10.21 -16.92
CA GLY A 235 9.67 -11.00 -16.84
C GLY A 235 8.56 -10.42 -15.96
N ILE A 236 8.75 -9.23 -15.36
CA ILE A 236 7.74 -8.51 -14.59
C ILE A 236 7.43 -7.18 -15.28
N THR A 237 6.15 -6.93 -15.58
CA THR A 237 5.66 -5.58 -15.90
C THR A 237 5.04 -5.00 -14.64
N ILE A 238 5.64 -3.96 -14.07
CA ILE A 238 5.18 -3.28 -12.86
C ILE A 238 3.84 -2.60 -13.14
N SER A 239 2.86 -2.82 -12.26
CA SER A 239 1.59 -2.12 -12.32
C SER A 239 1.79 -0.66 -11.93
N VAL A 240 1.37 0.28 -12.78
CA VAL A 240 1.50 1.71 -12.50
C VAL A 240 0.10 2.33 -12.44
N GLY A 241 -0.20 3.02 -11.33
CA GLY A 241 -1.40 3.85 -11.20
C GLY A 241 -1.09 5.33 -11.50
N GLY A 242 -2.06 6.02 -12.08
CA GLY A 242 -2.08 7.49 -12.17
C GLY A 242 -3.22 8.08 -11.32
N GLU A 243 -3.28 9.40 -11.20
CA GLU A 243 -4.30 10.07 -10.39
C GLU A 243 -4.80 11.40 -11.00
N ILE A 244 -6.10 11.66 -10.85
CA ILE A 244 -6.74 12.95 -11.11
C ILE A 244 -7.64 13.37 -9.92
N GLY A 245 -7.89 14.67 -9.78
CA GLY A 245 -8.95 15.19 -8.90
C GLY A 245 -8.54 15.61 -7.48
N GLU A 246 -7.24 15.65 -7.15
CA GLU A 246 -6.78 16.15 -5.84
C GLU A 246 -7.02 17.67 -5.69
N VAL A 247 -6.76 18.45 -6.74
CA VAL A 247 -6.91 19.92 -6.74
C VAL A 247 -8.35 20.32 -7.05
N GLY A 248 -8.89 21.27 -6.27
CA GLY A 248 -10.23 21.84 -6.48
C GLY A 248 -11.34 21.21 -5.64
N LYS A 249 -11.10 20.07 -4.97
CA LYS A 249 -12.05 19.38 -4.07
C LYS A 249 -13.43 19.11 -4.68
N LYS A 250 -13.50 19.03 -6.01
CA LYS A 250 -14.70 18.64 -6.76
C LYS A 250 -14.50 17.22 -7.29
N ASN A 251 -15.61 16.60 -7.66
CA ASN A 251 -15.55 15.30 -8.31
C ASN A 251 -14.82 15.43 -9.64
N SER A 252 -14.00 14.43 -9.96
CA SER A 252 -13.37 14.29 -11.26
C SER A 252 -14.42 14.19 -12.36
N THR A 253 -14.09 14.70 -13.53
CA THR A 253 -14.98 14.73 -14.70
C THR A 253 -14.48 13.84 -15.83
N PRO A 254 -15.36 13.35 -16.71
CA PRO A 254 -14.98 12.66 -17.94
C PRO A 254 -13.99 13.45 -18.80
N GLU A 255 -14.14 14.77 -18.85
CA GLU A 255 -13.30 15.67 -19.63
C GLU A 255 -11.88 15.74 -19.08
N GLU A 256 -11.73 15.86 -17.76
CA GLU A 256 -10.42 15.80 -17.08
C GLU A 256 -9.74 14.45 -17.27
N LEU A 257 -10.49 13.35 -17.17
CA LEU A 257 -9.95 12.00 -17.37
C LEU A 257 -9.40 11.82 -18.79
N ARG A 258 -10.16 12.22 -19.81
CA ARG A 258 -9.72 12.12 -21.21
C ARG A 258 -8.51 13.00 -21.49
N ALA A 259 -8.55 14.26 -21.05
CA ALA A 259 -7.41 15.17 -21.21
C ALA A 259 -6.13 14.60 -20.58
N TYR A 260 -6.24 14.06 -19.36
CA TYR A 260 -5.12 13.41 -18.69
C TYR A 260 -4.60 12.19 -19.47
N LEU A 261 -5.48 11.26 -19.86
CA LEU A 261 -5.06 10.01 -20.50
C LEU A 261 -4.54 10.21 -21.93
N ASP A 262 -5.11 11.13 -22.69
CA ASP A 262 -4.66 11.49 -24.04
C ASP A 262 -3.26 12.13 -23.98
N GLY A 263 -3.07 13.10 -23.09
CA GLY A 263 -1.79 13.74 -22.85
C GLY A 263 -0.73 12.75 -22.35
N TYR A 264 -1.09 11.91 -21.37
CA TYR A 264 -0.22 10.88 -20.81
C TYR A 264 0.28 9.92 -21.88
N LYS A 265 -0.63 9.38 -22.70
CA LYS A 265 -0.30 8.43 -23.77
C LYS A 265 0.68 9.05 -24.76
N LYS A 266 0.41 10.28 -25.22
CA LYS A 266 1.29 11.00 -26.15
C LYS A 266 2.68 11.24 -25.56
N CYS A 267 2.76 11.63 -24.30
CA CYS A 267 4.04 11.83 -23.60
C CYS A 267 4.83 10.53 -23.47
N LEU A 268 4.18 9.44 -23.03
CA LEU A 268 4.84 8.14 -22.86
C LEU A 268 5.37 7.57 -24.18
N GLU A 269 4.58 7.67 -25.27
CA GLU A 269 5.01 7.29 -26.62
C GLU A 269 6.23 8.09 -27.10
N GLY A 270 6.41 9.31 -26.61
CA GLY A 270 7.58 10.15 -26.84
C GLY A 270 8.87 9.60 -26.20
N TYR A 271 8.77 8.88 -25.09
CA TYR A 271 9.89 8.16 -24.50
C TYR A 271 10.15 6.84 -25.24
N ASN A 272 9.13 5.99 -25.34
CA ASN A 272 9.20 4.73 -26.08
C ASN A 272 7.79 4.20 -26.36
N LYS A 273 7.47 3.98 -27.64
CA LYS A 273 6.16 3.48 -28.09
C LYS A 273 5.81 2.08 -27.57
N ASN A 274 6.79 1.31 -27.12
CA ASN A 274 6.59 -0.05 -26.60
C ASN A 274 6.42 -0.08 -25.07
N TYR A 275 6.54 1.06 -24.38
CA TYR A 275 6.33 1.10 -22.94
C TYR A 275 4.86 0.86 -22.61
N ALA A 276 4.60 -0.09 -21.71
CA ALA A 276 3.29 -0.28 -21.14
C ALA A 276 2.88 0.98 -20.34
N GLY A 277 1.65 1.45 -20.54
CA GLY A 277 1.09 2.58 -19.79
C GLY A 277 0.64 2.19 -18.37
N ILE A 278 -0.09 3.10 -17.72
CA ILE A 278 -0.78 2.83 -16.46
C ILE A 278 -1.85 1.74 -16.62
N SER A 279 -2.10 0.99 -15.55
CA SER A 279 -3.10 -0.08 -15.50
C SER A 279 -4.39 0.36 -14.83
N LYS A 280 -4.36 1.44 -14.06
CA LYS A 280 -5.47 1.94 -13.23
C LYS A 280 -5.35 3.45 -13.02
N ILE A 281 -6.45 4.09 -12.65
CA ILE A 281 -6.51 5.54 -12.43
C ILE A 281 -7.31 5.88 -11.18
N SER A 282 -6.73 6.63 -10.26
CA SER A 282 -7.41 7.17 -9.08
C SER A 282 -8.21 8.41 -9.46
N VAL A 283 -9.43 8.50 -8.91
CA VAL A 283 -10.39 9.59 -9.21
C VAL A 283 -10.99 10.16 -7.92
N GLN A 284 -11.34 11.44 -7.93
CA GLN A 284 -12.03 12.09 -6.82
C GLN A 284 -13.56 12.01 -7.00
N THR A 285 -14.25 11.57 -5.95
CA THR A 285 -15.70 11.27 -5.95
C THR A 285 -16.39 11.83 -4.71
N GLY A 286 -15.78 12.85 -4.08
CA GLY A 286 -16.32 13.57 -2.93
C GLY A 286 -15.80 13.04 -1.59
N THR A 287 -14.79 12.16 -1.61
CA THR A 287 -14.19 11.60 -0.40
C THR A 287 -13.04 12.44 0.13
N SER A 288 -12.70 12.23 1.41
CA SER A 288 -11.51 12.78 2.02
C SER A 288 -10.80 11.68 2.81
N HIS A 289 -9.47 11.63 2.69
CA HIS A 289 -8.66 10.66 3.41
C HIS A 289 -8.92 10.68 4.92
N GLY A 290 -9.42 9.56 5.45
CA GLY A 290 -9.70 9.37 6.87
C GLY A 290 -11.02 9.92 7.39
N GLY A 291 -11.91 10.38 6.49
CA GLY A 291 -13.19 10.98 6.85
C GLY A 291 -13.07 12.37 7.46
N VAL A 292 -14.23 13.01 7.72
CA VAL A 292 -14.29 14.35 8.30
C VAL A 292 -14.78 14.24 9.75
N PRO A 293 -13.90 14.36 10.77
CA PRO A 293 -14.35 14.29 12.16
C PRO A 293 -15.17 15.53 12.54
N LEU A 294 -16.33 15.31 13.14
CA LEU A 294 -17.21 16.32 13.71
C LEU A 294 -16.73 16.73 15.12
N PRO A 295 -17.19 17.88 15.66
CA PRO A 295 -16.77 18.35 16.99
C PRO A 295 -17.07 17.38 18.13
N ASP A 296 -18.06 16.50 17.96
CA ASP A 296 -18.44 15.46 18.91
C ASP A 296 -17.59 14.17 18.79
N GLY A 297 -16.60 14.15 17.89
CA GLY A 297 -15.70 13.01 17.65
C GLY A 297 -16.25 11.96 16.67
N THR A 298 -17.48 12.12 16.18
CA THR A 298 -18.05 11.23 15.14
C THR A 298 -17.50 11.58 13.76
N ILE A 299 -17.67 10.69 12.77
CA ILE A 299 -17.27 10.95 11.38
C ILE A 299 -18.48 11.39 10.58
N ALA A 300 -18.36 12.52 9.87
CA ALA A 300 -19.42 13.02 9.01
C ALA A 300 -19.74 12.01 7.92
N GLU A 301 -21.03 11.85 7.65
CA GLU A 301 -21.51 11.05 6.53
C GLU A 301 -21.09 11.73 5.22
N VAL A 302 -20.26 11.04 4.43
CA VAL A 302 -19.81 11.53 3.13
C VAL A 302 -20.67 10.88 2.07
N LYS A 303 -21.36 11.70 1.27
CA LYS A 303 -22.08 11.23 0.09
C LYS A 303 -21.09 10.98 -1.05
N LEU A 304 -20.58 9.75 -1.11
CA LEU A 304 -19.75 9.28 -2.21
C LEU A 304 -20.55 9.34 -3.53
N ASP A 305 -19.98 9.96 -4.55
CA ASP A 305 -20.55 9.99 -5.89
C ASP A 305 -20.20 8.72 -6.66
N LEU A 306 -20.93 7.65 -6.33
CA LEU A 306 -20.81 6.32 -6.93
C LEU A 306 -21.12 6.31 -8.43
N ASP A 307 -21.93 7.26 -8.91
CA ASP A 307 -22.29 7.35 -10.32
C ASP A 307 -21.14 7.95 -11.14
N THR A 308 -20.49 9.00 -10.62
CA THR A 308 -19.22 9.49 -11.17
C THR A 308 -18.16 8.39 -11.17
N LEU A 309 -18.00 7.66 -10.06
CA LEU A 309 -17.03 6.55 -9.97
C LEU A 309 -17.25 5.50 -11.06
N GLY A 310 -18.50 5.04 -11.23
CA GLY A 310 -18.85 4.05 -12.25
C GLY A 310 -18.64 4.58 -13.68
N THR A 311 -18.96 5.86 -13.91
CA THR A 311 -18.79 6.52 -15.21
C THR A 311 -17.32 6.60 -15.61
N LEU A 312 -16.46 7.11 -14.71
CA LEU A 312 -15.03 7.25 -14.96
C LEU A 312 -14.36 5.88 -15.09
N SER A 313 -14.75 4.92 -14.26
CA SER A 313 -14.24 3.55 -14.37
C SER A 313 -14.59 2.89 -15.69
N LYS A 314 -15.78 3.16 -16.23
CA LYS A 314 -16.21 2.68 -17.54
C LYS A 314 -15.38 3.30 -18.65
N ILE A 315 -15.20 4.62 -18.65
CA ILE A 315 -14.38 5.35 -19.63
C ILE A 315 -12.94 4.81 -19.65
N ALA A 316 -12.32 4.67 -18.47
CA ALA A 316 -10.96 4.16 -18.34
C ALA A 316 -10.80 2.76 -18.98
N ARG A 317 -11.80 1.88 -18.84
CA ARG A 317 -11.80 0.54 -19.45
C ARG A 317 -12.06 0.58 -20.94
N GLU A 318 -13.17 1.19 -21.36
CA GLU A 318 -13.69 1.05 -22.73
C GLU A 318 -12.95 1.91 -23.74
N GLU A 319 -12.50 3.10 -23.35
CA GLU A 319 -11.82 4.03 -24.27
C GLU A 319 -10.29 3.86 -24.23
N TYR A 320 -9.73 3.42 -23.09
CA TYR A 320 -8.29 3.41 -22.86
C TYR A 320 -7.68 2.04 -22.49
N GLY A 321 -8.51 1.01 -22.24
CA GLY A 321 -8.03 -0.33 -21.95
C GLY A 321 -7.36 -0.50 -20.57
N LEU A 322 -7.62 0.41 -19.62
CA LEU A 322 -7.18 0.26 -18.22
C LEU A 322 -8.08 -0.77 -17.51
N GLY A 323 -7.68 -1.23 -16.34
CA GLY A 323 -8.52 -2.08 -15.48
C GLY A 323 -9.76 -1.35 -14.94
N GLY A 324 -9.66 -0.03 -14.72
CA GLY A 324 -10.75 0.80 -14.20
C GLY A 324 -10.28 1.88 -13.23
N ALA A 325 -11.24 2.49 -12.55
CA ALA A 325 -10.99 3.54 -11.57
C ALA A 325 -10.71 2.96 -10.17
N VAL A 326 -9.88 3.69 -9.43
CA VAL A 326 -9.47 3.42 -8.06
C VAL A 326 -10.13 4.45 -7.13
N GLN A 327 -10.64 4.00 -5.99
CA GLN A 327 -11.23 4.87 -4.98
C GLN A 327 -10.31 5.01 -3.77
N HIS A 328 -10.04 6.24 -3.35
CA HIS A 328 -9.33 6.51 -2.10
C HIS A 328 -10.29 6.85 -0.95
N GLY A 329 -9.79 6.82 0.29
CA GLY A 329 -10.51 7.38 1.44
C GLY A 329 -11.75 6.62 1.91
N ALA A 330 -11.90 5.35 1.56
CA ALA A 330 -13.14 4.59 1.83
C ALA A 330 -13.19 3.87 3.20
N SER A 331 -12.05 3.70 3.89
CA SER A 331 -11.98 2.83 5.10
C SER A 331 -12.84 3.27 6.30
N THR A 332 -13.33 4.51 6.32
CA THR A 332 -14.21 5.04 7.38
C THR A 332 -15.67 5.11 6.95
N LEU A 333 -16.01 4.59 5.76
CA LEU A 333 -17.39 4.51 5.31
C LEU A 333 -18.17 3.46 6.11
N PRO A 334 -19.50 3.60 6.19
CA PRO A 334 -20.40 2.55 6.67
C PRO A 334 -20.17 1.20 5.97
N GLU A 335 -20.45 0.11 6.67
CA GLU A 335 -20.15 -1.25 6.20
C GLU A 335 -20.98 -1.70 5.00
N ASP A 336 -22.19 -1.18 4.88
CA ASP A 336 -23.07 -1.38 3.73
C ASP A 336 -22.54 -0.71 2.46
N ALA A 337 -21.78 0.38 2.59
CA ALA A 337 -21.23 1.10 1.45
C ALA A 337 -20.22 0.29 0.63
N PHE A 338 -19.50 -0.67 1.26
CA PHE A 338 -18.48 -1.47 0.56
C PHE A 338 -19.06 -2.32 -0.59
N GLY A 339 -20.34 -2.68 -0.52
CA GLY A 339 -21.03 -3.44 -1.58
C GLY A 339 -21.22 -2.64 -2.87
N HIS A 340 -21.21 -1.31 -2.80
CA HIS A 340 -21.45 -0.47 -3.97
C HIS A 340 -20.25 -0.36 -4.91
N PHE A 341 -19.03 -0.57 -4.42
CA PHE A 341 -17.82 -0.55 -5.26
C PHE A 341 -17.85 -1.62 -6.37
N PRO A 342 -18.07 -2.91 -6.07
CA PRO A 342 -18.20 -3.91 -7.13
C PRO A 342 -19.43 -3.68 -8.02
N GLU A 343 -20.55 -3.18 -7.48
CA GLU A 343 -21.75 -2.84 -8.27
C GLU A 343 -21.49 -1.75 -9.32
N ARG A 344 -20.57 -0.83 -9.02
CA ARG A 344 -20.11 0.24 -9.92
C ARG A 344 -18.85 -0.13 -10.71
N GLU A 345 -18.44 -1.39 -10.65
CA GLU A 345 -17.25 -1.89 -11.34
C GLU A 345 -15.97 -1.11 -10.99
N THR A 346 -15.87 -0.63 -9.74
CA THR A 346 -14.63 -0.06 -9.18
C THR A 346 -13.55 -1.14 -9.18
N LEU A 347 -12.37 -0.81 -9.67
CA LEU A 347 -11.27 -1.78 -9.78
C LEU A 347 -10.65 -2.07 -8.41
N GLU A 348 -10.33 -1.02 -7.69
CA GLU A 348 -9.53 -1.06 -6.46
C GLU A 348 -9.99 0.02 -5.47
N VAL A 349 -9.85 -0.25 -4.17
CA VAL A 349 -10.15 0.72 -3.10
C VAL A 349 -9.01 0.74 -2.09
N HIS A 350 -8.46 1.93 -1.79
CA HIS A 350 -7.39 2.13 -0.80
C HIS A 350 -7.99 2.34 0.60
N LEU A 351 -7.46 1.59 1.58
CA LEU A 351 -8.05 1.43 2.91
C LEU A 351 -6.98 1.52 4.00
N ALA A 352 -7.11 2.51 4.89
CA ALA A 352 -6.06 2.78 5.89
C ALA A 352 -6.64 3.11 7.28
N THR A 353 -7.28 4.27 7.38
CA THR A 353 -7.63 4.90 8.66
C THR A 353 -8.59 4.04 9.48
N GLY A 354 -9.52 3.32 8.86
CA GLY A 354 -10.43 2.40 9.56
C GLY A 354 -9.69 1.34 10.39
N PHE A 355 -8.64 0.71 9.83
CA PHE A 355 -7.87 -0.32 10.54
C PHE A 355 -7.05 0.26 11.68
N GLN A 356 -6.43 1.43 11.47
CA GLN A 356 -5.77 2.17 12.54
C GLN A 356 -6.74 2.53 13.67
N ASN A 357 -7.97 2.93 13.33
CA ASN A 357 -8.98 3.29 14.31
C ASN A 357 -9.35 2.07 15.15
N ILE A 358 -9.59 0.91 14.54
CA ILE A 358 -9.82 -0.35 15.25
C ILE A 358 -8.72 -0.62 16.28
N ILE A 359 -7.45 -0.45 15.90
CA ILE A 359 -6.32 -0.66 16.82
C ILE A 359 -6.35 0.32 18.01
N TYR A 360 -6.49 1.62 17.77
CA TYR A 360 -6.49 2.61 18.86
C TYR A 360 -7.72 2.52 19.77
N ASP A 361 -8.86 2.19 19.17
CA ASP A 361 -10.18 2.29 19.80
C ASP A 361 -10.60 0.95 20.46
N SER A 362 -9.88 -0.14 20.19
CA SER A 362 -10.05 -1.42 20.88
C SER A 362 -9.89 -1.27 22.40
N LYS A 363 -10.77 -1.96 23.14
CA LYS A 363 -10.69 -2.04 24.61
C LYS A 363 -9.44 -2.78 25.08
N SER A 364 -8.85 -3.59 24.21
CA SER A 364 -7.61 -4.32 24.46
C SER A 364 -6.37 -3.48 24.19
N PHE A 365 -6.49 -2.28 23.64
CA PHE A 365 -5.35 -1.36 23.54
C PHE A 365 -5.14 -0.66 24.91
N PRO A 366 -3.95 -0.78 25.54
CA PRO A 366 -3.71 -0.21 26.86
C PRO A 366 -3.94 1.31 26.90
N ALA A 367 -4.78 1.75 27.83
CA ALA A 367 -5.20 3.15 27.91
C ALA A 367 -4.05 4.10 28.26
N ASP A 368 -3.12 3.65 29.09
CA ASP A 368 -1.89 4.37 29.46
C ASP A 368 -0.96 4.58 28.25
N LEU A 369 -0.79 3.55 27.41
CA LEU A 369 -0.02 3.67 26.17
C LEU A 369 -0.72 4.62 25.18
N ARG A 370 -2.05 4.54 25.05
CA ARG A 370 -2.80 5.46 24.18
C ARG A 370 -2.62 6.91 24.62
N GLU A 371 -2.75 7.18 25.91
CA GLU A 371 -2.56 8.52 26.47
C GLU A 371 -1.13 9.02 26.24
N LYS A 372 -0.12 8.17 26.45
CA LYS A 372 1.28 8.50 26.15
C LYS A 372 1.49 8.86 24.68
N ILE A 373 0.88 8.12 23.76
CA ILE A 373 0.93 8.43 22.32
C ILE A 373 0.27 9.80 22.06
N TYR A 374 -0.87 10.09 22.67
CA TYR A 374 -1.59 11.35 22.49
C TYR A 374 -0.83 12.55 23.03
N GLN A 375 -0.18 12.41 24.19
CA GLN A 375 0.73 13.43 24.73
C GLN A 375 1.88 13.72 23.76
N THR A 376 2.52 12.68 23.24
CA THR A 376 3.58 12.83 22.21
C THR A 376 3.08 13.55 20.97
N ILE A 377 1.83 13.31 20.55
CA ILE A 377 1.21 14.01 19.42
C ILE A 377 1.03 15.49 19.71
N VAL A 378 0.52 15.84 20.90
CA VAL A 378 0.32 17.23 21.31
C VAL A 378 1.65 17.96 21.36
N GLU A 379 2.67 17.35 21.96
CA GLU A 379 4.00 17.95 22.09
C GLU A 379 4.65 18.22 20.73
N LYS A 380 4.63 17.23 19.83
CA LYS A 380 5.39 17.30 18.56
C LYS A 380 4.63 17.97 17.42
N PHE A 381 3.30 17.91 17.42
CA PHE A 381 2.48 18.31 16.28
C PHE A 381 1.43 19.37 16.65
N SER A 382 1.54 20.04 17.80
CA SER A 382 0.65 21.14 18.19
C SER A 382 0.51 22.23 17.13
N SER A 383 1.57 22.50 16.36
CA SER A 383 1.57 23.48 15.27
C SER A 383 0.65 23.09 14.09
N GLU A 384 0.24 21.82 13.98
CA GLU A 384 -0.72 21.37 12.97
C GLU A 384 -2.18 21.57 13.40
N LYS A 385 -2.44 21.91 14.67
CA LYS A 385 -3.78 22.21 15.16
C LYS A 385 -4.23 23.58 14.64
N LYS A 386 -5.35 23.61 13.91
CA LYS A 386 -5.99 24.86 13.48
C LYS A 386 -6.87 25.42 14.60
N ASP A 387 -7.00 26.75 14.65
CA ASP A 387 -7.84 27.45 15.64
C ASP A 387 -9.29 26.98 15.65
N SER A 388 -9.81 26.56 14.49
CA SER A 388 -11.18 26.06 14.33
C SER A 388 -11.40 24.61 14.76
N GLN A 389 -10.36 23.89 15.22
CA GLN A 389 -10.44 22.48 15.57
C GLN A 389 -10.51 22.25 17.07
N THR A 390 -11.40 21.34 17.49
CA THR A 390 -11.38 20.81 18.86
C THR A 390 -10.10 19.99 19.10
N HIS A 391 -9.83 19.68 20.37
CA HIS A 391 -8.68 18.83 20.71
C HIS A 391 -8.85 17.43 20.12
N GLU A 392 -10.06 16.89 20.18
CA GLU A 392 -10.44 15.57 19.68
C GLU A 392 -10.26 15.49 18.16
N GLN A 393 -10.71 16.51 17.41
CA GLN A 393 -10.52 16.59 15.96
C GLN A 393 -9.04 16.67 15.57
N PHE A 394 -8.23 17.36 16.38
CA PHE A 394 -6.79 17.41 16.20
C PHE A 394 -6.14 16.04 16.42
N ILE A 395 -6.42 15.39 17.57
CA ILE A 395 -5.90 14.06 17.87
C ILE A 395 -6.31 13.05 16.79
N TYR A 396 -7.59 13.02 16.40
CA TYR A 396 -8.08 12.09 15.37
C TYR A 396 -7.30 12.22 14.05
N LYS A 397 -7.05 13.45 13.57
CA LYS A 397 -6.33 13.67 12.31
C LYS A 397 -4.83 13.37 12.40
N THR A 398 -4.25 13.56 13.57
CA THR A 398 -2.80 13.49 13.76
C THR A 398 -2.35 12.14 14.31
N ARG A 399 -3.25 11.32 14.88
CA ARG A 399 -2.90 10.02 15.51
C ARG A 399 -2.26 9.00 14.59
N LYS A 400 -2.36 9.17 13.26
CA LYS A 400 -1.59 8.39 12.28
C LYS A 400 -0.07 8.56 12.45
N LYS A 401 0.40 9.71 12.95
CA LYS A 401 1.80 10.00 13.25
C LYS A 401 2.27 9.51 14.62
N GLY A 402 1.36 8.96 15.44
CA GLY A 402 1.66 8.45 16.77
C GLY A 402 2.35 7.09 16.77
N PHE A 403 2.10 6.26 15.76
CA PHE A 403 2.63 4.90 15.76
C PHE A 403 4.13 4.79 15.53
N GLY A 404 4.73 5.59 14.64
CA GLY A 404 6.16 5.52 14.35
C GLY A 404 7.03 5.67 15.61
N PRO A 405 6.87 6.78 16.37
CA PRO A 405 7.60 7.00 17.62
C PRO A 405 7.39 5.92 18.70
N HIS A 406 6.24 5.24 18.70
CA HIS A 406 5.86 4.24 19.69
C HIS A 406 5.84 2.81 19.14
N LYS A 407 6.44 2.56 17.96
CA LYS A 407 6.32 1.30 17.22
C LYS A 407 6.72 0.09 18.07
N LYS A 408 7.82 0.21 18.81
CA LYS A 408 8.36 -0.86 19.68
C LYS A 408 7.42 -1.18 20.84
N GLU A 409 6.78 -0.17 21.42
CA GLU A 409 5.83 -0.33 22.54
C GLU A 409 4.55 -1.00 22.06
N VAL A 410 4.02 -0.57 20.91
CA VAL A 410 2.82 -1.19 20.29
C VAL A 410 3.11 -2.63 19.84
N TRP A 411 4.30 -2.90 19.30
CA TRP A 411 4.70 -4.27 18.94
C TRP A 411 4.86 -5.19 20.16
N SER A 412 5.22 -4.62 21.32
CA SER A 412 5.46 -5.37 22.55
C SER A 412 4.22 -5.53 23.43
N LEU A 413 3.04 -5.23 22.88
CA LEU A 413 1.79 -5.43 23.60
C LEU A 413 1.68 -6.90 24.08
N PRO A 414 1.04 -7.14 25.24
CA PRO A 414 0.82 -8.49 25.71
C PRO A 414 0.07 -9.33 24.67
N LYS A 415 0.38 -10.62 24.61
CA LYS A 415 -0.16 -11.52 23.56
C LYS A 415 -1.68 -11.54 23.52
N ASP A 416 -2.33 -11.51 24.69
CA ASP A 416 -3.80 -11.51 24.78
C ASP A 416 -4.40 -10.21 24.21
N ASN A 417 -3.76 -9.06 24.47
CA ASN A 417 -4.13 -7.78 23.91
C ASN A 417 -4.00 -7.79 22.37
N LEU A 418 -2.85 -8.25 21.86
CA LEU A 418 -2.60 -8.38 20.42
C LEU A 418 -3.63 -9.30 19.76
N ASN A 419 -3.86 -10.49 20.33
CA ASN A 419 -4.82 -11.46 19.79
C ASN A 419 -6.24 -10.88 19.70
N ALA A 420 -6.68 -10.13 20.72
CA ALA A 420 -7.99 -9.49 20.72
C ALA A 420 -8.11 -8.43 19.61
N ILE A 421 -7.12 -7.54 19.48
CA ILE A 421 -7.09 -6.51 18.43
C ILE A 421 -7.04 -7.17 17.04
N MET A 422 -6.24 -8.22 16.88
CA MET A 422 -6.16 -8.98 15.62
C MET A 422 -7.49 -9.67 15.28
N GLY A 423 -8.27 -10.10 16.28
CA GLY A 423 -9.63 -10.61 16.09
C GLY A 423 -10.57 -9.55 15.51
N GLU A 424 -10.57 -8.35 16.08
CA GLU A 424 -11.38 -7.22 15.58
C GLU A 424 -11.01 -6.85 14.12
N LEU A 425 -9.71 -6.86 13.79
CA LEU A 425 -9.24 -6.62 12.43
C LEU A 425 -9.64 -7.75 11.47
N ARG A 426 -9.53 -9.02 11.89
CA ARG A 426 -9.94 -10.18 11.09
C ARG A 426 -11.40 -10.10 10.69
N ASP A 427 -12.29 -9.79 11.64
CA ASP A 427 -13.72 -9.64 11.38
C ASP A 427 -13.97 -8.53 10.34
N LYS A 428 -13.21 -7.43 10.44
CA LYS A 428 -13.30 -6.34 9.48
C LYS A 428 -12.81 -6.74 8.08
N PHE A 429 -11.69 -7.45 7.97
CA PHE A 429 -11.16 -7.92 6.69
C PHE A 429 -12.11 -8.90 6.02
N ASP A 430 -12.71 -9.83 6.78
CA ASP A 430 -13.67 -10.82 6.26
C ASP A 430 -14.91 -10.13 5.69
N LEU A 431 -15.45 -9.14 6.42
CA LEU A 431 -16.55 -8.30 5.95
C LEU A 431 -16.21 -7.58 4.65
N ILE A 432 -15.04 -6.94 4.59
CA ILE A 432 -14.58 -6.19 3.41
C ILE A 432 -14.44 -7.13 2.22
N PHE A 433 -13.82 -8.30 2.40
CA PHE A 433 -13.60 -9.25 1.31
C PHE A 433 -14.91 -9.75 0.71
N LYS A 434 -15.90 -10.04 1.56
CA LYS A 434 -17.24 -10.44 1.15
C LYS A 434 -18.00 -9.30 0.47
N LYS A 435 -17.99 -8.10 1.05
CA LYS A 435 -18.74 -6.95 0.52
C LYS A 435 -18.17 -6.42 -0.80
N MET A 436 -16.86 -6.37 -0.93
CA MET A 436 -16.18 -5.96 -2.17
C MET A 436 -16.13 -7.08 -3.23
N ASN A 437 -16.72 -8.24 -2.93
CA ASN A 437 -16.80 -9.41 -3.79
C ASN A 437 -15.42 -9.91 -4.28
N CYS A 438 -14.36 -9.73 -3.48
CA CYS A 438 -13.02 -10.22 -3.80
C CYS A 438 -12.76 -11.64 -3.27
N VAL A 439 -13.81 -12.34 -2.79
CA VAL A 439 -13.79 -13.78 -2.53
C VAL A 439 -13.69 -14.59 -3.82
N ASP A 440 -13.19 -15.82 -3.73
CA ASP A 440 -13.04 -16.75 -4.86
C ASP A 440 -12.31 -16.15 -6.07
N MET A 441 -11.18 -15.48 -5.80
CA MET A 441 -10.34 -14.86 -6.83
C MET A 441 -9.04 -15.63 -7.11
N THR A 442 -8.76 -16.71 -6.37
CA THR A 442 -7.53 -17.49 -6.54
C THR A 442 -7.32 -17.98 -7.97
N ASP A 443 -8.36 -18.50 -8.63
CA ASP A 443 -8.24 -19.08 -9.97
C ASP A 443 -7.89 -18.02 -11.02
N ILE A 444 -8.60 -16.89 -11.03
CA ILE A 444 -8.31 -15.81 -11.98
C ILE A 444 -6.94 -15.18 -11.71
N VAL A 445 -6.50 -15.12 -10.45
CA VAL A 445 -5.15 -14.66 -10.09
C VAL A 445 -4.10 -15.64 -10.62
N ASN A 446 -4.27 -16.94 -10.41
CA ASN A 446 -3.34 -17.96 -10.92
C ASN A 446 -3.28 -17.99 -12.45
N GLU A 447 -4.40 -17.72 -13.13
CA GLU A 447 -4.47 -17.67 -14.58
C GLU A 447 -3.77 -16.43 -15.17
N THR A 448 -3.82 -15.30 -14.44
CA THR A 448 -3.42 -13.99 -14.99
C THR A 448 -2.07 -13.50 -14.48
N ILE A 449 -1.60 -14.00 -13.34
CA ILE A 449 -0.37 -13.53 -12.69
C ILE A 449 0.77 -14.52 -12.93
N LYS A 450 1.82 -14.03 -13.60
CA LYS A 450 3.07 -14.75 -13.75
C LYS A 450 3.95 -14.50 -12.53
N THR A 451 4.15 -15.54 -11.71
CA THR A 451 5.11 -15.48 -10.60
C THR A 451 6.53 -15.60 -11.13
N VAL A 452 7.39 -14.64 -10.79
CA VAL A 452 8.80 -14.62 -11.20
C VAL A 452 9.68 -14.49 -9.97
N ARG A 453 10.71 -15.34 -9.87
CA ARG A 453 11.73 -15.21 -8.84
C ARG A 453 12.68 -14.07 -9.21
N VAL A 454 12.76 -13.05 -8.36
CA VAL A 454 13.72 -11.94 -8.49
C VAL A 454 14.71 -12.03 -7.34
N LYS A 455 15.95 -12.41 -7.65
CA LYS A 455 17.01 -12.57 -6.66
C LYS A 455 17.32 -11.23 -6.00
N ALA A 456 17.22 -11.17 -4.67
CA ALA A 456 17.62 -10.00 -3.90
C ALA A 456 19.15 -9.98 -3.73
N LYS A 457 19.75 -8.80 -3.88
CA LYS A 457 21.18 -8.61 -3.64
C LYS A 457 21.49 -8.81 -2.16
N LYS A 458 22.46 -9.66 -1.85
CA LYS A 458 22.94 -9.86 -0.48
C LYS A 458 23.51 -8.54 0.06
N PRO A 459 23.15 -8.11 1.28
CA PRO A 459 23.75 -6.95 1.91
C PRO A 459 25.24 -7.21 2.22
N VAL A 460 26.05 -6.15 2.15
CA VAL A 460 27.51 -6.20 2.36
C VAL A 460 27.89 -5.78 3.78
#